data_AF-H2Y4F5-F1
#
_entry.id   AF-H2Y4F5-F1
#
_cell.length_a   1.000
_cell.length_b   1.000
_cell.length_c   1.000
_cell.angle_alpha   90.00
_cell.angle_beta   90.00
_cell.angle_gamma   90.00
#
_symmetry.space_group_name_H-M   'P 1'
#
loop_
_entity.id
_entity.type
_entity.pdbx_description
1 polymer ?
#
loop_
_entity_poly.entity_id
_entity_poly.type
_entity_poly.pdbx_seq_one_letter_code
_entity_poly.pdbx_strand_id
1 'polypeptide(L)'
;MKLLFNKHTDQDEKIVSLDHYVRELTVKMETQVVQIKEINSRLSNVEQKIENQELRCCNGLYFWRIKDYARLRRAACHGELPVLHSPGFYTSPQGYRMCIRANLDGVETAQGTHLSLFVHLMKGEFDDLLIWPFC
;
A
#
# COMPACT_ATOMS: atom_id res chain seq x y z
N MET A 1 10.96 27.54 -62.33
CA MET A 1 10.20 26.29 -62.03
C MET A 1 11.01 25.25 -61.26
N LYS A 2 12.27 24.94 -61.61
CA LYS A 2 13.10 23.93 -60.91
C LYS A 2 13.42 24.20 -59.43
N LEU A 3 13.54 25.48 -59.02
CA LEU A 3 13.88 25.86 -57.63
C LEU A 3 12.75 25.61 -56.62
N LEU A 4 11.49 25.70 -57.05
CA LEU A 4 10.33 25.43 -56.19
C LEU A 4 10.17 23.93 -55.95
N PHE A 5 10.43 23.13 -56.98
CA PHE A 5 10.37 21.66 -56.90
C PHE A 5 11.43 21.12 -55.93
N ASN A 6 12.69 21.57 -56.03
CA ASN A 6 13.76 21.16 -55.12
C ASN A 6 13.53 21.57 -53.65
N LYS A 7 12.89 22.72 -53.41
CA LYS A 7 12.52 23.14 -52.05
C LYS A 7 11.45 22.21 -51.46
N HIS A 8 10.49 21.76 -52.28
CA HIS A 8 9.46 20.83 -51.84
C HIS A 8 10.07 19.49 -51.44
N THR A 9 11.01 18.97 -52.24
CA THR A 9 11.70 17.70 -51.94
C THR A 9 12.54 17.77 -50.66
N ASP A 10 13.28 18.86 -50.40
CA ASP A 10 14.04 19.06 -49.15
C ASP A 10 13.12 19.16 -47.92
N GLN A 11 11.95 19.76 -48.09
CA GLN A 11 10.94 19.84 -47.03
C GLN A 11 10.36 18.45 -46.73
N ASP A 12 10.08 17.66 -47.75
CA ASP A 12 9.55 16.29 -47.59
C ASP A 12 10.56 15.38 -46.87
N GLU A 13 11.86 15.47 -47.17
CA GLU A 13 12.92 14.74 -46.46
C GLU A 13 13.04 15.13 -44.97
N LYS A 14 12.94 16.43 -44.67
CA LYS A 14 12.90 16.90 -43.27
C LYS A 14 11.66 16.42 -42.52
N ILE A 15 10.51 16.37 -43.16
CA ILE A 15 9.28 15.85 -42.55
C ILE A 15 9.45 14.37 -42.20
N VAL A 16 10.00 13.57 -43.11
CA VAL A 16 10.24 12.13 -42.88
C VAL A 16 11.22 11.90 -41.72
N SER A 17 12.33 12.66 -41.67
CA SER A 17 13.29 12.54 -40.56
C SER A 17 12.72 12.97 -39.21
N LEU A 18 11.92 14.04 -39.18
CA LEU A 18 11.25 14.49 -37.96
C LEU A 18 10.18 13.49 -37.48
N ASP A 19 9.40 12.94 -38.40
CA ASP A 19 8.40 11.90 -38.13
C ASP A 19 9.06 10.62 -37.59
N HIS A 20 10.23 10.23 -38.14
CA HIS A 20 11.04 9.15 -37.57
C HIS A 20 11.50 9.45 -36.14
N TYR A 21 12.01 10.67 -35.87
CA TYR A 21 12.44 11.08 -34.54
C TYR A 21 11.29 11.08 -33.52
N VAL A 22 10.09 11.54 -33.92
CA VAL A 22 8.89 11.50 -33.08
C VAL A 22 8.50 10.05 -32.74
N ARG A 23 8.59 9.12 -33.70
CA ARG A 23 8.35 7.70 -33.43
C ARG A 23 9.35 7.13 -32.43
N GLU A 24 10.65 7.42 -32.58
CA GLU A 24 11.65 6.97 -31.61
C GLU A 24 11.40 7.51 -30.21
N LEU A 25 11.05 8.79 -30.08
CA LEU A 25 10.70 9.40 -28.80
C LEU A 25 9.45 8.75 -28.19
N THR A 26 8.45 8.41 -29.02
CA THR A 26 7.23 7.73 -28.56
C THR A 26 7.56 6.36 -27.96
N VAL A 27 8.37 5.55 -28.64
CA VAL A 27 8.80 4.23 -28.14
C VAL A 27 9.61 4.36 -26.84
N LYS A 28 10.51 5.36 -26.76
CA LYS A 28 11.26 5.64 -25.52
C LYS A 28 10.34 6.04 -24.37
N MET A 29 9.33 6.87 -24.62
CA MET A 29 8.34 7.27 -23.62
C MET A 29 7.53 6.07 -23.13
N GLU A 30 7.04 5.22 -24.03
CA GLU A 30 6.30 4.00 -23.66
C GLU A 30 7.16 3.07 -22.80
N THR A 31 8.44 2.91 -23.15
CA THR A 31 9.40 2.12 -22.37
C THR A 31 9.60 2.69 -20.97
N GLN A 32 9.77 4.01 -20.85
CA GLN A 32 9.90 4.69 -19.55
C GLN A 32 8.63 4.52 -18.70
N VAL A 33 7.44 4.59 -19.30
CA VAL A 33 6.18 4.36 -18.59
C VAL A 33 6.12 2.94 -18.01
N VAL A 34 6.56 1.93 -18.75
CA VAL A 34 6.64 0.54 -18.25
C VAL A 34 7.64 0.44 -17.10
N GLN A 35 8.82 1.04 -17.23
CA GLN A 35 9.84 1.04 -16.18
C GLN A 35 9.35 1.73 -14.89
N ILE A 36 8.65 2.86 -15.00
CA ILE A 36 8.06 3.56 -13.85
C ILE A 36 7.04 2.66 -13.13
N LYS A 37 6.18 1.96 -13.88
CA LYS A 37 5.21 1.01 -13.29
C LYS A 37 5.92 -0.10 -12.53
N GLU A 38 6.99 -0.65 -13.09
CA GLU A 38 7.77 -1.70 -12.43
C GLU A 38 8.47 -1.18 -11.17
N ILE A 39 9.07 0.00 -11.23
CA ILE A 39 9.71 0.65 -10.07
C ILE A 39 8.69 0.87 -8.96
N ASN A 40 7.50 1.41 -9.28
CA ASN A 40 6.44 1.64 -8.29
C ASN A 40 5.97 0.32 -7.64
N SER A 41 5.86 -0.75 -8.42
CA SER A 41 5.52 -2.08 -7.87
C SER A 41 6.62 -2.60 -6.93
N ARG A 42 7.89 -2.48 -7.33
CA ARG A 42 9.03 -2.86 -6.49
C ARG A 42 9.10 -2.03 -5.21
N LEU A 43 8.86 -0.72 -5.30
CA LEU A 43 8.83 0.19 -4.16
C LEU A 43 7.75 -0.25 -3.16
N SER A 44 6.52 -0.47 -3.62
CA SER A 44 5.42 -0.93 -2.77
C SER A 44 5.73 -2.26 -2.07
N ASN A 45 6.38 -3.21 -2.77
CA ASN A 45 6.82 -4.47 -2.19
C ASN A 45 7.88 -4.27 -1.09
N VAL A 46 8.82 -3.34 -1.29
CA VAL A 46 9.86 -3.03 -0.30
C VAL A 46 9.24 -2.34 0.92
N GLU A 47 8.36 -1.36 0.72
CA GLU A 47 7.63 -0.69 1.79
C GLU A 47 6.85 -1.68 2.66
N GLN A 48 6.13 -2.62 2.03
CA GLN A 48 5.40 -3.66 2.75
C GLN A 48 6.34 -4.60 3.54
N LYS A 49 7.51 -4.94 2.97
CA LYS A 49 8.50 -5.77 3.68
C LYS A 49 9.06 -5.04 4.90
N ILE A 50 9.35 -3.74 4.77
CA ILE A 50 9.82 -2.91 5.88
C ILE A 50 8.75 -2.87 6.98
N GLU A 51 7.51 -2.55 6.64
CA GLU A 51 6.40 -2.51 7.61
C GLU A 51 6.23 -3.86 8.33
N ASN A 52 6.22 -4.97 7.58
CA ASN A 52 6.12 -6.31 8.17
C ASN A 52 7.29 -6.62 9.13
N GLN A 53 8.50 -6.15 8.80
CA GLN A 53 9.68 -6.38 9.62
C GLN A 53 9.68 -5.51 10.88
N GLU A 54 9.23 -4.26 10.79
CA GLU A 54 9.00 -3.38 11.95
C GLU A 54 7.99 -4.01 12.92
N LEU A 55 6.88 -4.53 12.40
CA LEU A 55 5.84 -5.21 13.19
C LEU A 55 6.32 -6.53 13.81
N ARG A 56 7.33 -7.17 13.23
CA ARG A 56 7.95 -8.39 13.78
C ARG A 56 8.95 -8.08 14.88
N CYS A 57 9.67 -6.97 14.76
CA CYS A 57 10.73 -6.57 15.69
C CYS A 57 10.28 -5.50 16.70
N CYS A 58 8.97 -5.28 16.85
CA CYS A 58 8.43 -4.28 17.76
C CYS A 58 8.47 -4.69 19.25
N ASN A 59 8.92 -5.91 19.56
CA ASN A 59 9.04 -6.43 20.93
C ASN A 59 7.76 -6.24 21.76
N GLY A 60 6.60 -6.48 21.14
CA GLY A 60 5.29 -6.31 21.75
C GLY A 60 4.80 -4.87 21.90
N LEU A 61 5.64 -3.87 21.60
CA LEU A 61 5.25 -2.46 21.63
C LEU A 61 4.79 -2.00 20.25
N TYR A 62 3.47 -1.96 20.05
CA TYR A 62 2.89 -1.58 18.77
C TYR A 62 2.09 -0.27 18.85
N PHE A 63 2.40 0.66 17.95
CA PHE A 63 1.69 1.95 17.81
C PHE A 63 0.73 1.90 16.62
N TRP A 64 -0.55 1.71 16.90
CA TRP A 64 -1.58 1.72 15.86
C TRP A 64 -2.13 3.13 15.60
N ARG A 65 -1.75 3.74 14.48
CA ARG A 65 -2.30 5.03 14.06
C ARG A 65 -3.54 4.86 13.19
N ILE A 66 -4.70 5.20 13.72
CA ILE A 66 -5.96 5.26 12.97
C ILE A 66 -6.09 6.64 12.31
N LYS A 67 -6.00 6.69 10.98
CA LYS A 67 -6.23 7.93 10.19
C LYS A 67 -7.73 8.15 9.97
N ASP A 68 -8.14 9.41 9.80
CA ASP A 68 -9.54 9.80 9.54
C ASP A 68 -10.56 9.28 10.56
N TYR A 69 -10.18 9.26 11.84
CA TYR A 69 -11.02 8.73 12.92
C TYR A 69 -12.46 9.27 12.89
N ALA A 70 -12.64 10.59 12.71
CA ALA A 70 -13.98 11.20 12.70
C ALA A 70 -14.87 10.70 11.55
N ARG A 71 -14.29 10.33 10.41
CA ARG A 71 -15.03 9.72 9.29
C ARG A 71 -15.37 8.27 9.62
N LEU A 72 -14.39 7.51 10.12
CA LEU A 72 -14.57 6.10 10.46
C LEU A 72 -15.57 5.91 11.60
N ARG A 73 -15.53 6.74 12.65
CA ARG A 73 -16.50 6.69 13.75
C ARG A 73 -17.91 6.98 13.25
N ARG A 74 -18.10 8.01 12.41
CA ARG A 74 -19.41 8.29 11.81
C ARG A 74 -19.93 7.09 11.01
N ALA A 75 -19.12 6.52 10.13
CA ALA A 75 -19.50 5.33 9.38
C ALA A 75 -19.87 4.16 10.31
N ALA A 76 -19.12 3.95 11.40
CA ALA A 76 -19.43 2.93 12.40
C ALA A 76 -20.77 3.18 13.10
N CYS A 77 -21.09 4.42 13.49
CA CYS A 77 -22.38 4.77 14.09
C CYS A 77 -23.56 4.54 13.14
N HIS A 78 -23.33 4.61 11.82
CA HIS A 78 -24.34 4.31 10.79
C HIS A 78 -24.34 2.83 10.35
N GLY A 79 -23.50 1.98 10.97
CA GLY A 79 -23.41 0.55 10.69
C GLY A 79 -22.60 0.17 9.43
N GLU A 80 -21.91 1.12 8.79
CA GLU A 80 -21.21 0.90 7.51
C GLU A 80 -19.81 0.28 7.68
N LEU A 81 -19.13 0.58 8.79
CA LEU A 81 -17.76 0.12 9.08
C LEU A 81 -17.66 -0.37 10.53
N PRO A 82 -18.12 -1.60 10.83
CA PRO A 82 -18.32 -2.02 12.22
C PRO A 82 -17.00 -2.28 12.96
N VAL A 83 -15.92 -2.66 12.27
CA VAL A 83 -14.69 -3.15 12.90
C VAL A 83 -13.45 -2.74 12.10
N LEU A 84 -12.44 -2.26 12.81
CA LEU A 84 -11.08 -2.09 12.29
C LEU A 84 -10.16 -3.18 12.86
N HIS A 85 -9.22 -3.63 12.05
CA HIS A 85 -8.13 -4.51 12.49
C HIS A 85 -6.79 -3.84 12.22
N SER A 86 -5.88 -3.89 13.18
CA SER A 86 -4.50 -3.55 12.94
C SER A 86 -3.81 -4.62 12.09
N PRO A 87 -2.70 -4.27 11.42
CA PRO A 87 -1.71 -5.26 11.01
C PRO A 87 -1.32 -6.20 12.15
N GLY A 88 -0.90 -7.41 11.79
CA GLY A 88 -0.39 -8.38 12.75
C GLY A 88 1.02 -8.00 13.21
N PHE A 89 1.22 -7.90 14.52
CA PHE A 89 2.50 -7.58 15.15
C PHE A 89 2.93 -8.70 16.09
N TYR A 90 4.18 -8.69 16.53
CA TYR A 90 4.74 -9.77 17.34
C TYR A 90 5.20 -9.29 18.71
N THR A 91 5.06 -10.16 19.72
CA THR A 91 5.58 -9.90 21.06
C THR A 91 7.12 -9.91 21.10
N SER A 92 7.77 -10.60 20.15
CA SER A 92 9.21 -10.59 19.89
C SER A 92 9.46 -11.18 18.48
N PRO A 93 10.68 -11.09 17.90
CA PRO A 93 10.92 -11.60 16.55
C PRO A 93 10.54 -13.06 16.28
N GLN A 94 10.54 -13.92 17.31
CA GLN A 94 10.02 -15.30 17.25
C GLN A 94 8.90 -15.54 18.28
N GLY A 95 8.18 -14.49 18.67
CA GLY A 95 7.13 -14.53 19.68
C GLY A 95 5.74 -14.80 19.12
N TYR A 96 4.73 -14.58 19.95
CA TYR A 96 3.32 -14.69 19.55
C TYR A 96 2.97 -13.60 18.56
N ARG A 97 2.17 -13.97 17.54
CA ARG A 97 1.58 -13.01 16.62
C ARG A 97 0.23 -12.53 17.16
N MET A 98 -0.01 -11.22 17.13
CA MET A 98 -1.23 -10.59 17.62
C MET A 98 -1.76 -9.54 16.65
N CYS A 99 -3.04 -9.20 16.74
CA CYS A 99 -3.58 -7.98 16.16
C CYS A 99 -4.57 -7.32 17.11
N ILE A 100 -4.80 -6.01 16.93
CA ILE A 100 -5.80 -5.26 17.68
C ILE A 100 -7.06 -5.13 16.82
N ARG A 101 -8.21 -5.40 17.42
CA ARG A 101 -9.52 -5.08 16.86
C ARG A 101 -10.07 -3.83 17.55
N ALA A 102 -10.53 -2.85 16.76
CA ALA A 102 -11.24 -1.68 17.28
C ALA A 102 -12.66 -1.60 16.72
N ASN A 103 -13.62 -1.51 17.64
CA ASN A 103 -15.01 -1.22 17.35
C ASN A 103 -15.26 0.24 17.72
N LEU A 104 -15.23 1.10 16.72
CA LEU A 104 -15.24 2.54 16.95
C LEU A 104 -16.51 3.01 17.63
N ASP A 105 -17.66 2.37 17.39
CA ASP A 105 -18.93 2.69 18.04
C ASP A 105 -19.26 1.82 19.26
N GLY A 106 -18.27 1.13 19.83
CA GLY A 106 -18.47 0.23 20.96
C GLY A 106 -19.13 -1.09 20.56
N VAL A 107 -19.24 -2.01 21.52
CA VAL A 107 -19.88 -3.33 21.37
C VAL A 107 -20.82 -3.55 22.54
N GLU A 108 -21.96 -4.21 22.29
CA GLU A 108 -22.95 -4.57 23.31
C GLU A 108 -23.37 -3.35 24.16
N THR A 109 -23.23 -3.43 25.48
CA THR A 109 -23.64 -2.36 26.42
C THR A 109 -22.84 -1.08 26.27
N ALA A 110 -21.71 -1.13 25.56
CA ALA A 110 -20.85 0.02 25.30
C ALA A 110 -21.16 0.71 23.95
N GLN A 111 -22.11 0.19 23.18
CA GLN A 111 -22.46 0.73 21.87
C GLN A 111 -22.93 2.19 21.96
N GLY A 112 -22.49 3.03 21.02
CA GLY A 112 -22.81 4.46 20.96
C GLY A 112 -22.05 5.33 21.97
N THR A 113 -21.46 4.76 23.02
CA THR A 113 -20.92 5.53 24.16
C THR A 113 -19.41 5.41 24.33
N HIS A 114 -18.82 4.26 23.98
CA HIS A 114 -17.40 4.01 24.17
C HIS A 114 -16.74 3.52 22.88
N LEU A 115 -15.42 3.41 22.92
CA LEU A 115 -14.59 2.65 21.98
C LEU A 115 -14.30 1.29 22.62
N SER A 116 -14.51 0.19 21.90
CA SER A 116 -14.13 -1.14 22.38
C SER A 116 -12.88 -1.62 21.63
N LEU A 117 -11.85 -2.02 22.39
CA LEU A 117 -10.60 -2.57 21.87
C LEU A 117 -10.41 -4.00 22.35
N PHE A 118 -9.96 -4.87 21.44
CA PHE A 118 -9.63 -6.26 21.74
C PHE A 118 -8.26 -6.59 21.17
N VAL A 119 -7.52 -7.47 21.84
CA VAL A 119 -6.29 -8.08 21.30
C VAL A 119 -6.62 -9.51 20.93
N HIS A 120 -6.28 -9.91 19.71
CA HIS A 120 -6.44 -11.27 19.22
C HIS A 120 -5.08 -11.91 19.03
N LEU A 121 -4.94 -13.14 19.50
CA LEU A 121 -3.86 -14.02 19.07
C LEU A 121 -4.14 -14.48 17.64
N MET A 122 -3.10 -14.43 16.80
CA MET A 122 -3.12 -14.91 15.43
C MET A 122 -2.18 -16.10 15.31
N LYS A 123 -2.40 -16.93 14.28
CA LYS A 123 -1.42 -17.97 13.92
C LYS A 123 -0.07 -17.32 13.57
N GLY A 124 0.94 -17.62 14.39
CA GLY A 124 2.33 -17.23 14.19
C GLY A 124 3.11 -18.28 13.42
N GLU A 125 4.29 -17.89 12.94
CA GLU A 125 5.22 -18.79 12.24
C GLU A 125 5.94 -19.73 13.21
N PHE A 126 6.08 -19.34 14.48
CA PHE A 126 6.82 -20.06 15.49
C PHE A 126 5.93 -20.63 16.61
N ASP A 127 4.63 -20.76 16.37
CA ASP A 127 3.68 -21.22 17.39
C ASP A 127 4.09 -22.57 18.00
N ASP A 128 4.74 -23.45 17.23
CA ASP A 128 5.25 -24.76 17.67
C ASP A 128 6.40 -24.65 18.70
N LEU A 129 7.07 -23.50 18.78
CA LEU A 129 8.18 -23.23 19.69
C LEU A 129 7.72 -22.47 20.95
N LEU A 130 6.46 -22.03 20.99
CA LEU A 130 5.93 -21.18 22.03
C LEU A 130 5.19 -22.00 23.10
N ILE A 131 5.14 -21.45 24.32
CA ILE A 131 4.49 -22.11 25.46
C ILE A 131 3.01 -21.77 25.44
N TRP A 132 2.17 -22.78 25.26
CA TRP A 132 0.72 -22.60 25.32
C TRP A 132 0.13 -23.08 26.66
N PRO A 133 -0.93 -22.45 27.18
CA PRO A 133 -1.62 -21.28 26.62
C PRO A 133 -0.81 -19.99 26.79
N PHE A 134 -1.13 -18.97 26.01
CA PHE A 134 -0.60 -17.62 26.20
C PHE A 134 -0.88 -17.14 27.63
N CYS A 135 0.15 -16.70 28.35
CA CYS A 135 0.10 -16.27 29.75
C CYS A 135 0.71 -14.88 29.97
#